data_AF-A0A0X3U4I9-F1
#
_entry.id   AF-A0A0X3U4I9-F1
#
_cell.length_a   1.000
_cell.length_b   1.000
_cell.length_c   1.000
_cell.angle_alpha   90.00
_cell.angle_beta   90.00
_cell.angle_gamma   90.00
#
_symmetry.space_group_name_H-M   'P 1'
#
loop_
_entity.id
_entity.type
_entity.pdbx_description
1 polymer ?
#
loop_
_entity_poly.entity_id
_entity_poly.type
_entity_poly.pdbx_seq_one_letter_code
_entity_poly.pdbx_strand_id
1 'polypeptide(L)'
;MAFGLRNRPLPQVFPHFDLLLHFAAFFILGFLALATLRIRTCTKVLLTIAALITCAALLEWCQALWLPKRTPSILDFAAGALGVICAWFFLALWSRLTR
;
A
#
# COMPACT_ATOMS: atom_id res chain seq x y z
N MET A 1 -22.46 -6.25 -16.83
CA MET A 1 -22.39 -6.44 -15.36
C MET A 1 -21.62 -5.27 -14.77
N ALA A 2 -22.30 -4.32 -14.14
CA ALA A 2 -21.60 -3.33 -13.33
C ALA A 2 -21.15 -4.05 -12.05
N PHE A 3 -19.84 -4.32 -11.93
CA PHE A 3 -19.23 -4.63 -10.64
C PHE A 3 -19.74 -3.58 -9.64
N GLY A 4 -20.20 -3.98 -8.45
CA GLY A 4 -20.87 -3.15 -7.44
C GLY A 4 -20.02 -2.04 -6.82
N LEU A 5 -19.28 -1.31 -7.65
CA LEU A 5 -18.51 -0.13 -7.32
C LEU A 5 -19.48 1.04 -7.22
N ARG A 6 -19.36 1.79 -6.12
CA ARG A 6 -20.13 3.01 -5.89
C ARG A 6 -19.93 3.95 -7.09
N ASN A 7 -21.01 4.35 -7.76
CA ASN A 7 -20.99 5.30 -8.88
C ASN A 7 -20.56 6.73 -8.49
N ARG A 8 -20.22 6.97 -7.22
CA ARG A 8 -19.77 8.25 -6.70
C ARG A 8 -18.35 8.08 -6.15
N PRO A 9 -17.42 9.01 -6.47
CA PRO A 9 -16.10 9.01 -5.86
C PRO A 9 -16.22 9.02 -4.34
N LEU A 10 -15.27 8.41 -3.64
CA LEU A 10 -15.19 8.52 -2.19
C LEU A 10 -15.17 10.01 -1.81
N PRO A 11 -15.92 10.43 -0.78
CA PRO A 11 -15.90 11.81 -0.36
C PRO A 11 -14.46 12.18 0.05
N GLN A 12 -13.84 13.07 -0.72
CA GLN A 12 -12.53 13.62 -0.37
C GLN A 12 -12.74 14.63 0.76
N VAL A 13 -12.35 14.25 1.98
CA VAL A 13 -12.47 15.09 3.17
C VAL A 13 -11.49 16.28 3.10
N PHE A 14 -10.37 16.11 2.40
CA PHE A 14 -9.36 17.13 2.13
C PHE A 14 -8.61 16.83 0.81
N PRO A 15 -7.86 17.78 0.23
CA PRO A 15 -7.11 17.57 -1.01
C PRO A 15 -6.08 16.43 -0.86
N HIS A 16 -5.98 15.55 -1.85
CA HIS A 16 -5.05 14.39 -1.84
C HIS A 16 -5.35 13.35 -0.75
N PHE A 17 -6.60 13.25 -0.26
CA PHE A 17 -7.02 12.20 0.68
C PHE A 17 -6.67 10.78 0.19
N ASP A 18 -6.71 10.55 -1.12
CA ASP A 18 -6.34 9.29 -1.74
C ASP A 18 -4.88 8.89 -1.45
N LEU A 19 -3.98 9.85 -1.31
CA LEU A 19 -2.56 9.61 -0.99
C LEU A 19 -2.44 8.98 0.40
N LEU A 20 -3.18 9.53 1.37
CA LEU A 20 -3.20 9.01 2.74
C LEU A 20 -3.80 7.60 2.77
N LEU A 21 -4.85 7.35 1.98
CA LEU A 21 -5.46 6.02 1.89
C LEU A 21 -4.48 4.98 1.31
N HIS A 22 -3.75 5.30 0.24
CA HIS A 22 -2.73 4.40 -0.31
C HIS A 22 -1.62 4.14 0.70
N PHE A 23 -1.11 5.19 1.34
CA PHE A 23 -0.11 5.05 2.39
C PHE A 23 -0.58 4.15 3.53
N ALA A 24 -1.75 4.43 4.11
CA ALA A 24 -2.28 3.70 5.26
C ALA A 24 -2.59 2.24 4.90
N ALA A 25 -3.20 1.98 3.75
CA ALA A 25 -3.52 0.63 3.30
C ALA A 25 -2.24 -0.21 3.12
N PHE A 26 -1.24 0.31 2.42
CA PHE A 26 0.02 -0.41 2.20
C PHE A 26 0.89 -0.51 3.45
N PHE A 27 0.80 0.45 4.38
CA PHE A 27 1.41 0.34 5.70
C PHE A 27 0.84 -0.83 6.49
N ILE A 28 -0.48 -0.90 6.63
CA ILE A 28 -1.15 -1.99 7.37
C ILE A 28 -0.87 -3.33 6.71
N LEU A 29 -0.97 -3.40 5.37
CA LEU A 29 -0.70 -4.62 4.62
C LEU A 29 0.76 -5.08 4.77
N GLY A 30 1.73 -4.17 4.66
CA GLY A 30 3.14 -4.46 4.86
C GLY A 30 3.45 -4.93 6.28
N PHE A 31 2.86 -4.27 7.28
CA PHE A 31 3.03 -4.65 8.68
C PHE A 31 2.49 -6.06 8.93
N LEU A 32 1.26 -6.34 8.49
CA LEU A 32 0.64 -7.67 8.64
C LEU A 32 1.42 -8.74 7.89
N ALA A 33 1.87 -8.47 6.66
CA ALA A 33 2.65 -9.41 5.86
C ALA A 33 3.95 -9.79 6.57
N LEU A 34 4.72 -8.80 7.05
CA LEU A 34 6.00 -9.03 7.71
C LEU A 34 5.84 -9.67 9.10
N ALA A 35 4.85 -9.23 9.89
CA ALA A 35 4.60 -9.72 11.24
C ALA A 35 4.04 -11.15 11.24
N THR A 36 3.04 -11.42 10.40
CA THR A 36 2.33 -12.73 10.37
C THR A 36 3.21 -13.83 9.80
N LEU A 37 3.90 -13.55 8.70
CA LEU A 37 4.79 -14.52 8.05
C LEU A 37 6.12 -14.71 8.81
N ARG A 38 6.30 -14.02 9.95
CA ARG A 38 7.50 -14.05 10.81
C ARG A 38 8.78 -13.98 9.98
N ILE A 39 8.82 -13.04 9.04
CA ILE A 39 9.91 -12.96 8.08
C ILE A 39 11.14 -12.38 8.75
N ARG A 40 12.16 -13.21 8.99
CA ARG A 40 13.37 -12.81 9.72
C ARG A 40 14.64 -12.72 8.88
N THR A 41 14.63 -13.22 7.65
CA THR A 41 15.80 -13.14 6.76
C THR A 41 15.71 -11.92 5.85
N CYS A 42 16.83 -11.20 5.66
CA CYS A 42 16.87 -10.02 4.79
C CYS A 42 16.32 -10.31 3.39
N THR A 43 16.67 -11.45 2.78
CA THR A 43 16.19 -11.82 1.45
C THR A 43 14.66 -11.91 1.38
N LYS A 44 14.03 -12.56 2.36
CA LYS A 44 12.57 -12.69 2.38
C LYS A 44 11.90 -11.35 2.65
N VAL A 45 12.47 -10.50 3.52
CA VAL A 45 11.97 -9.14 3.74
C VAL A 45 12.00 -8.33 2.45
N LEU A 46 13.12 -8.34 1.72
CA LEU A 46 13.26 -7.63 0.45
C LEU A 46 12.27 -8.15 -0.59
N LEU A 47 12.08 -9.47 -0.69
CA LEU A 47 11.09 -10.07 -1.59
C LEU A 47 9.66 -9.65 -1.24
N THR A 48 9.30 -9.59 0.05
CA THR A 48 7.99 -9.12 0.49
C THR A 48 7.78 -7.65 0.17
N ILE A 49 8.77 -6.80 0.42
CA ILE A 49 8.70 -5.37 0.08
C ILE A 49 8.53 -5.21 -1.43
N ALA A 50 9.35 -5.90 -2.23
CA ALA A 50 9.26 -5.86 -3.69
C ALA A 50 7.89 -6.34 -4.19
N ALA A 51 7.36 -7.43 -3.64
CA ALA A 51 6.03 -7.93 -4.01
C ALA A 51 4.91 -6.94 -3.69
N LEU A 52 4.98 -6.25 -2.53
CA LEU A 52 4.00 -5.25 -2.14
C LEU A 52 4.08 -3.98 -2.97
N ILE A 53 5.28 -3.52 -3.33
CA ILE A 53 5.47 -2.38 -4.25
C ILE A 53 4.92 -2.73 -5.63
N THR A 54 5.19 -3.94 -6.13
CA THR A 54 4.58 -4.42 -7.39
C THR A 54 3.06 -4.46 -7.28
N CYS A 55 2.51 -4.86 -6.14
CA CYS A 55 1.07 -4.83 -5.89
C CYS A 55 0.50 -3.40 -5.95
N ALA A 56 1.20 -2.39 -5.40
CA ALA A 56 0.82 -0.98 -5.53
C ALA A 56 0.78 -0.51 -6.99
N ALA A 57 1.79 -0.86 -7.79
CA ALA A 57 1.82 -0.53 -9.21
C ALA A 57 0.69 -1.21 -9.99
N LEU A 58 0.43 -2.49 -9.73
CA LEU A 58 -0.67 -3.23 -10.35
C LEU A 58 -2.03 -2.65 -9.97
N LEU A 59 -2.18 -2.17 -8.73
CA LEU A 59 -3.43 -1.58 -8.26
C LEU A 59 -3.71 -0.25 -8.99
N GLU A 60 -2.72 0.62 -9.15
CA GLU A 60 -2.83 1.84 -9.98
C GLU A 60 -3.19 1.51 -11.44
N TRP A 61 -2.54 0.49 -12.02
CA TRP A 61 -2.86 0.03 -13.37
C TRP A 61 -4.30 -0.45 -13.49
N CYS A 62 -4.76 -1.26 -12.54
CA CYS A 62 -6.14 -1.73 -12.48
C CYS A 62 -7.12 -0.57 -12.30
N GLN A 63 -6.80 0.42 -11.46
CA GLN A 63 -7.64 1.61 -11.31
C GLN A 63 -7.74 2.40 -12.63
N ALA A 64 -6.62 2.60 -13.33
CA ALA A 64 -6.61 3.29 -14.62
C ALA A 64 -7.44 2.56 -15.69
N LEU A 65 -7.42 1.23 -15.70
CA LEU A 65 -8.21 0.42 -16.64
C LEU A 65 -9.71 0.40 -16.30
N TRP A 66 -10.06 0.32 -15.02
CA TRP A 66 -11.43 0.05 -14.57
C TRP A 66 -12.21 1.29 -14.11
N LEU A 67 -11.53 2.41 -13.84
CA LEU A 67 -12.16 3.67 -13.44
C LEU A 67 -11.87 4.75 -14.51
N PRO A 68 -12.77 4.94 -15.50
CA PRO A 68 -12.55 5.84 -16.64
C PRO A 68 -12.30 7.32 -16.28
N LYS A 69 -12.61 7.71 -15.04
CA LYS A 69 -12.46 9.08 -14.51
C LYS A 69 -11.26 9.24 -13.58
N ARG A 70 -10.49 8.18 -13.33
CA ARG A 70 -9.35 8.17 -12.41
C ARG A 70 -8.08 8.12 -13.24
N THR A 71 -7.29 9.19 -13.17
CA THR A 71 -5.97 9.24 -13.81
C THR A 71 -4.97 8.49 -12.93
N PRO A 72 -4.14 7.59 -13.49
CA PRO A 72 -3.07 6.95 -12.73
C PRO A 72 -2.16 8.03 -12.14
N SER A 73 -1.84 7.87 -10.85
CA SER A 73 -1.09 8.88 -10.09
C SER A 73 0.21 8.27 -9.59
N ILE A 74 1.32 8.82 -10.08
CA ILE A 74 2.65 8.46 -9.58
C ILE A 74 2.76 8.74 -8.07
N LEU A 75 2.04 9.75 -7.58
CA LEU A 75 2.01 10.08 -6.16
C LEU A 75 1.32 8.99 -5.33
N ASP A 76 0.22 8.41 -5.82
CA ASP A 76 -0.51 7.37 -5.12
C ASP A 76 0.30 6.06 -5.05
N PHE A 77 0.99 5.72 -6.13
CA PHE A 77 2.00 4.65 -6.13
C PHE A 77 3.11 4.92 -5.12
N ALA A 78 3.68 6.12 -5.11
CA ALA A 78 4.75 6.51 -4.20
C ALA A 78 4.31 6.45 -2.73
N ALA A 79 3.08 6.88 -2.43
CA ALA A 79 2.51 6.75 -1.10
C ALA A 79 2.34 5.30 -0.67
N GLY A 80 1.88 4.43 -1.57
CA GLY A 80 1.84 2.98 -1.33
C GLY A 80 3.23 2.42 -0.99
N ALA A 81 4.24 2.74 -1.81
CA ALA A 81 5.61 2.29 -1.59
C ALA A 81 6.19 2.80 -0.25
N LEU A 82 5.96 4.08 0.09
CA LEU A 82 6.35 4.65 1.38
C LEU A 82 5.66 3.95 2.55
N GLY A 83 4.37 3.62 2.42
CA GLY A 83 3.64 2.84 3.42
C GLY A 83 4.31 1.50 3.74
N VAL A 84 4.70 0.75 2.71
CA VAL A 84 5.42 -0.54 2.86
C VAL A 84 6.77 -0.34 3.58
N ILE A 85 7.56 0.66 3.17
CA ILE A 85 8.87 0.94 3.78
C ILE A 85 8.72 1.34 5.25
N CYS A 86 7.75 2.21 5.56
CA CYS A 86 7.43 2.61 6.93
C CYS A 86 7.00 1.42 7.78
N ALA A 87 6.22 0.49 7.24
CA ALA A 87 5.80 -0.70 7.97
C ALA A 87 6.98 -1.61 8.35
N TRP A 88 7.93 -1.79 7.43
CA TRP A 88 9.17 -2.52 7.73
C TRP A 88 9.98 -1.81 8.82
N PHE A 89 10.20 -0.50 8.69
CA PHE A 89 10.96 0.27 9.68
C PHE A 89 10.29 0.22 11.06
N PHE A 90 8.97 0.38 11.11
CA PHE A 90 8.19 0.29 12.35
C PHE A 90 8.32 -1.08 13.02
N LEU A 91 8.17 -2.17 12.26
CA LEU A 91 8.33 -3.52 12.80
C LEU A 91 9.77 -3.80 13.24
N ALA A 92 10.76 -3.32 12.48
CA ALA A 92 12.17 -3.45 12.84
C ALA A 92 12.47 -2.73 14.16
N LEU A 93 11.97 -1.49 14.32
CA LEU A 93 12.11 -0.72 15.56
C LEU A 93 11.39 -1.41 16.73
N TRP A 94 10.13 -1.81 16.55
CA TRP A 94 9.36 -2.52 17.57
C TRP A 94 10.09 -3.78 18.06
N SER A 95 10.61 -4.59 17.12
CA SER A 95 11.34 -5.81 17.46
C SER A 95 12.68 -5.59 18.16
N ARG A 96 13.24 -4.38 18.09
CA ARG A 96 14.44 -3.97 18.84
C ARG A 96 14.08 -3.50 20.25
N LEU A 97 12.95 -2.82 20.43
CA LEU A 97 12.51 -2.35 21.75
C LEU A 97 11.97 -3.46 22.65
N THR A 98 11.38 -4.51 22.06
CA THR A 98 10.80 -5.63 22.82
C THR A 98 11.76 -6.80 23.03
N ARG A 99 13.04 -6.63 22.70
CA ARG A 99 14.13 -7.57 23.00
C ARG A 99 14.86 -7.11 24.24
#